data_AF-A0A9E0LPS0-F1
#
_entry.id   AF-A0A9E0LPS0-F1
#
_cell.length_a   1.000
_cell.length_b   1.000
_cell.length_c   1.000
_cell.angle_alpha   90.00
_cell.angle_beta   90.00
_cell.angle_gamma   90.00
#
_symmetry.space_group_name_H-M   'P 1'
#
loop_
_entity.id
_entity.type
_entity.pdbx_description
1 polymer ?
#
loop_
_entity_poly.entity_id
_entity_poly.type
_entity_poly.pdbx_seq_one_letter_code
_entity_poly.pdbx_strand_id
1 'polypeptide(L)'
;MANIHTATLDYERWFSKHTKIVQADLDQKHKLMRTSPFILLRGTFYRWAELFPQALPELMEAPIVLSAGDLHIENFGTWRDAEGRLNWGVNDFDEAHPLPFTNDLVRLATSAAFAIEEGKLSLNLKAACEIITSAYREALVRHGRPFVLAEKNRDLGKMARNRLKDPRDFFDKLDGQAKTSSPVPAVVVKLIDQALPRNASKPVYFQRQAGVGSLGRQRYLAISDLGGSRIVREAKVMLPSAWAMLHPEDGKEPTIYLNELSEKCLRSHDPFLRVDNGWVIRRLAPDCARIELNELPDERDERALLEAMGAEAANLHLGTPKARTAIIRFLDKNSNWLVPAAKKMVRLTKQDFRDWRAGPQE
;
A
#
# COMPACT_ATOMS: atom_id res chain seq x y z
N MET A 1 22.79 10.41 -11.78
CA MET A 1 21.72 9.53 -11.26
C MET A 1 21.47 8.46 -12.30
N ALA A 2 21.21 7.23 -11.86
CA ALA A 2 20.74 6.19 -12.78
C ALA A 2 19.41 6.65 -13.41
N ASN A 3 19.19 6.29 -14.68
CA ASN A 3 17.87 6.49 -15.28
C ASN A 3 16.91 5.38 -14.77
N ILE A 4 15.60 5.54 -15.00
CA ILE A 4 14.58 4.58 -14.56
C ILE A 4 14.84 3.14 -15.04
N HIS A 5 15.39 2.95 -16.24
CA HIS A 5 15.67 1.62 -16.80
C HIS A 5 16.78 0.92 -16.01
N THR A 6 17.89 1.62 -15.77
CA THR A 6 18.99 1.10 -14.94
C THR A 6 18.51 0.80 -13.52
N ALA A 7 17.77 1.72 -12.90
CA ALA A 7 17.23 1.52 -11.55
C ALA A 7 16.28 0.31 -11.48
N THR A 8 15.49 0.08 -12.52
CA THR A 8 14.56 -1.07 -12.62
C THR A 8 15.33 -2.39 -12.77
N LEU A 9 16.34 -2.43 -13.64
CA LEU A 9 17.20 -3.61 -13.80
C LEU A 9 17.94 -3.96 -12.51
N ASP A 10 18.46 -2.96 -11.81
CA ASP A 10 19.16 -3.17 -10.55
C ASP A 10 18.19 -3.67 -9.46
N TYR A 11 16.98 -3.11 -9.40
CA TYR A 11 15.93 -3.61 -8.50
C TYR A 11 15.56 -5.07 -8.83
N GLU A 12 15.42 -5.43 -10.10
CA GLU A 12 15.03 -6.78 -10.50
C GLU A 12 16.12 -7.82 -10.22
N ARG A 13 17.40 -7.45 -10.39
CA ARG A 13 18.55 -8.27 -9.96
C ARG A 13 18.60 -8.46 -8.45
N TRP A 14 18.22 -7.45 -7.68
CA TRP A 14 18.10 -7.58 -6.23
C TRP A 14 16.89 -8.45 -5.86
N PHE A 15 15.74 -8.20 -6.50
CA PHE A 15 14.49 -8.92 -6.30
C PHE A 15 14.65 -10.43 -6.57
N SER A 16 15.36 -10.81 -7.63
CA SER A 16 15.61 -12.21 -8.00
C SER A 16 16.47 -12.96 -6.98
N LYS A 17 17.22 -12.26 -6.12
CA LYS A 17 18.00 -12.87 -5.03
C LYS A 17 17.13 -13.22 -3.82
N HIS A 18 15.98 -12.56 -3.66
CA HIS A 18 15.12 -12.70 -2.48
C HIS A 18 13.94 -13.64 -2.71
N THR A 19 13.51 -13.83 -3.95
CA THR A 19 12.42 -14.76 -4.27
C THR A 19 12.45 -15.21 -5.72
N LYS A 20 11.70 -16.27 -6.03
CA LYS A 20 11.45 -16.71 -7.40
C LYS A 20 10.50 -15.72 -8.07
N ILE A 21 10.97 -15.06 -9.11
CA ILE A 21 10.16 -14.12 -9.90
C ILE A 21 9.14 -14.88 -10.76
N VAL A 22 7.92 -14.36 -10.79
CA VAL A 22 6.88 -14.76 -11.75
C VAL A 22 7.03 -13.87 -12.98
N GLN A 23 7.77 -14.35 -13.99
CA GLN A 23 8.15 -13.52 -15.14
C GLN A 23 6.95 -12.89 -15.86
N ALA A 24 5.90 -13.67 -16.13
CA ALA A 24 4.70 -13.16 -16.79
C ALA A 24 4.01 -12.00 -16.03
N ASP A 25 4.09 -12.00 -14.69
CA ASP A 25 3.57 -10.89 -13.89
C ASP A 25 4.51 -9.67 -13.97
N LEU A 26 5.82 -9.89 -13.98
CA LEU A 26 6.81 -8.82 -14.13
C LEU A 26 6.69 -8.13 -15.51
N ASP A 27 6.54 -8.90 -16.59
CA ASP A 27 6.30 -8.37 -17.94
C ASP A 27 4.99 -7.55 -17.98
N GLN A 28 3.95 -8.03 -17.30
CA GLN A 28 2.70 -7.29 -17.16
C GLN A 28 2.89 -5.99 -16.35
N LYS A 29 3.73 -5.99 -15.32
CA LYS A 29 4.09 -4.78 -14.55
C LYS A 29 4.71 -3.74 -15.46
N HIS A 30 5.67 -4.13 -16.30
CA HIS A 30 6.34 -3.23 -17.25
C HIS A 30 5.36 -2.59 -18.23
N LYS A 31 4.42 -3.38 -18.76
CA LYS A 31 3.33 -2.89 -19.62
C LYS A 31 2.45 -1.89 -18.88
N LEU A 32 2.04 -2.20 -17.65
CA LEU A 32 1.20 -1.32 -16.83
C LEU A 32 1.93 -0.01 -16.46
N MET A 33 3.23 -0.06 -16.17
CA MET A 33 4.02 1.15 -15.88
C MET A 33 4.03 2.18 -17.03
N ARG A 34 3.65 1.79 -18.25
CA ARG A 34 3.50 2.68 -19.40
C ARG A 34 2.15 3.38 -19.49
N THR A 35 1.15 2.96 -18.71
CA THR A 35 -0.22 3.47 -18.88
C THR A 35 -0.44 4.83 -18.25
N SER A 36 0.17 5.12 -17.10
CA SER A 36 0.17 6.47 -16.52
C SER A 36 1.30 6.69 -15.51
N PRO A 37 1.70 7.96 -15.24
CA PRO A 37 2.67 8.28 -14.19
C PRO A 37 2.27 7.78 -12.81
N PHE A 38 0.96 7.73 -12.52
CA PHE A 38 0.43 7.20 -11.27
C PHE A 38 0.71 5.69 -11.13
N ILE A 39 0.47 4.92 -12.20
CA ILE A 39 0.77 3.48 -12.21
C ILE A 39 2.27 3.23 -12.09
N LEU A 40 3.10 4.05 -12.75
CA LEU A 40 4.55 4.00 -12.57
C LEU A 40 4.95 4.26 -11.11
N LEU A 41 4.46 5.34 -10.49
CA LEU A 41 4.71 5.65 -9.07
C LEU A 41 4.41 4.46 -8.14
N ARG A 42 3.29 3.77 -8.38
CA ARG A 42 2.87 2.57 -7.61
C ARG A 42 3.73 1.35 -7.89
N GLY A 43 4.27 1.23 -9.10
CA GLY A 43 5.11 0.10 -9.51
C GLY A 43 6.56 0.21 -9.04
N THR A 44 7.04 1.42 -8.76
CA THR A 44 8.49 1.70 -8.63
C THR A 44 8.88 2.35 -7.31
N PHE A 45 8.48 1.77 -6.17
CA PHE A 45 8.91 2.30 -4.86
C PHE A 45 10.44 2.38 -4.72
N TYR A 46 11.19 1.42 -5.28
CA TYR A 46 12.66 1.48 -5.33
C TYR A 46 13.17 2.78 -5.96
N ARG A 47 12.52 3.26 -7.03
CA ARG A 47 12.88 4.51 -7.68
C ARG A 47 12.50 5.73 -6.83
N TRP A 48 11.36 5.65 -6.15
CA TRP A 48 10.98 6.67 -5.17
C TRP A 48 12.02 6.78 -4.05
N ALA A 49 12.45 5.64 -3.49
CA ALA A 49 13.45 5.56 -2.43
C ALA A 49 14.82 6.10 -2.87
N GLU A 50 15.17 5.97 -4.15
CA GLU A 50 16.38 6.58 -4.71
C GLU A 50 16.25 8.10 -4.84
N LEU A 51 15.12 8.59 -5.40
CA LEU A 51 14.95 9.99 -5.76
C LEU A 51 14.55 10.90 -4.59
N PHE A 52 13.71 10.42 -3.67
CA PHE A 52 13.21 11.21 -2.55
C PHE A 52 14.32 11.89 -1.72
N PRO A 53 15.34 11.16 -1.20
CA PRO A 53 16.41 11.79 -0.41
C PRO A 53 17.28 12.75 -1.23
N GLN A 54 17.47 12.48 -2.52
CA GLN A 54 18.28 13.34 -3.40
C GLN A 54 17.54 14.61 -3.81
N ALA A 55 16.22 14.49 -4.01
CA ALA A 55 15.38 15.59 -4.42
C ALA A 55 14.96 16.47 -3.25
N LEU A 56 14.80 15.90 -2.05
CA LEU A 56 14.29 16.61 -0.87
C LEU A 56 15.19 16.37 0.35
N PRO A 57 16.50 16.67 0.26
CA PRO A 57 17.45 16.40 1.34
C PRO A 57 17.04 17.11 2.64
N GLU A 58 16.42 18.28 2.56
CA GLU A 58 15.92 19.02 3.72
C GLU A 58 14.82 18.27 4.50
N LEU A 59 14.07 17.38 3.84
CA LEU A 59 13.02 16.58 4.47
C LEU A 59 13.56 15.29 5.08
N MET A 60 14.82 14.94 4.81
CA MET A 60 15.49 13.79 5.44
C MET A 60 15.82 14.05 6.90
N GLU A 61 15.95 15.31 7.30
CA GLU A 61 16.15 15.74 8.69
C GLU A 61 14.86 15.71 9.53
N ALA A 62 13.72 15.38 8.91
CA ALA A 62 12.45 15.27 9.62
C ALA A 62 12.44 14.04 10.55
N PRO A 63 11.61 14.05 11.62
CA PRO A 63 11.52 12.94 12.56
C PRO A 63 11.28 11.59 11.86
N ILE A 64 12.14 10.62 12.20
CA ILE A 64 12.01 9.24 11.73
C ILE A 64 10.85 8.57 12.45
N VAL A 65 10.03 7.87 11.68
CA VAL A 65 8.92 7.04 12.13
C VAL A 65 8.99 5.70 11.43
N LEU A 66 8.33 4.70 12.03
CA LEU A 66 8.00 3.50 11.29
C LEU A 66 6.91 3.86 10.26
N SER A 67 7.34 4.08 9.04
CA SER A 67 6.54 4.57 7.91
C SER A 67 5.96 3.40 7.14
N ALA A 68 4.84 3.63 6.43
CA ALA A 68 4.32 2.67 5.46
C ALA A 68 5.25 2.53 4.24
N GLY A 69 6.04 3.58 3.94
CA GLY A 69 6.95 3.65 2.80
C GLY A 69 6.20 3.98 1.51
N ASP A 70 5.31 3.07 1.09
CA ASP A 70 4.58 3.14 -0.16
C ASP A 70 3.18 3.75 -0.03
N LEU A 71 3.03 4.81 0.78
CA LEU A 71 1.71 5.43 0.96
C LEU A 71 1.23 6.15 -0.32
N HIS A 72 0.02 5.83 -0.78
CA HIS A 72 -0.65 6.46 -1.92
C HIS A 72 -2.18 6.34 -1.82
N ILE A 73 -2.94 7.15 -2.55
CA ILE A 73 -4.42 7.21 -2.48
C ILE A 73 -5.14 5.86 -2.72
N GLU A 74 -4.59 4.97 -3.56
CA GLU A 74 -5.15 3.61 -3.76
C GLU A 74 -4.60 2.54 -2.80
N ASN A 75 -3.84 2.94 -1.76
CA ASN A 75 -3.36 2.02 -0.71
C ASN A 75 -4.39 1.91 0.43
N PHE A 76 -5.47 2.71 0.39
CA PHE A 76 -6.51 2.67 1.41
C PHE A 76 -7.61 1.68 1.06
N GLY A 77 -8.21 1.06 2.06
CA GLY A 77 -9.28 0.09 1.86
C GLY A 77 -9.88 -0.38 3.16
N THR A 78 -10.59 -1.50 3.08
CA THR A 78 -11.47 -2.00 4.14
C THR A 78 -11.12 -3.41 4.56
N TRP A 79 -11.43 -3.73 5.82
CA TRP A 79 -11.35 -5.08 6.38
C TRP A 79 -12.28 -5.18 7.59
N ARG A 80 -12.56 -6.41 8.05
CA ARG A 80 -13.24 -6.64 9.33
C ARG A 80 -12.26 -7.00 10.44
N ASP A 81 -12.42 -6.38 11.60
CA ASP A 81 -11.66 -6.75 12.80
C ASP A 81 -12.20 -8.02 13.47
N ALA A 82 -11.61 -8.38 14.61
CA ALA A 82 -11.98 -9.56 15.40
C ALA A 82 -13.44 -9.53 15.89
N GLU A 83 -14.02 -8.34 16.08
CA GLU A 83 -15.42 -8.12 16.46
C GLU A 83 -16.36 -8.06 15.23
N GLY A 84 -15.82 -8.29 14.03
CA GLY A 84 -16.58 -8.24 12.78
C GLY A 84 -16.94 -6.84 12.30
N ARG A 85 -16.41 -5.78 12.92
CA ARG A 85 -16.71 -4.39 12.54
C ARG A 85 -15.97 -4.04 11.26
N LEU A 86 -16.63 -3.33 10.35
CA LEU A 86 -16.00 -2.85 9.13
C LEU A 86 -15.10 -1.65 9.43
N ASN A 87 -13.83 -1.78 9.12
CA ASN A 87 -12.78 -0.80 9.33
C ASN A 87 -12.28 -0.24 8.01
N TRP A 88 -11.58 0.88 8.09
CA TRP A 88 -10.91 1.52 6.97
C TRP A 88 -9.50 1.97 7.34
N GLY A 89 -8.59 2.03 6.37
CA GLY A 89 -7.22 2.51 6.55
C GLY A 89 -6.26 1.94 5.50
N VAL A 90 -4.96 1.97 5.77
CA VAL A 90 -3.93 1.50 4.82
C VAL A 90 -3.95 -0.03 4.69
N ASN A 91 -3.91 -0.59 3.48
CA ASN A 91 -4.16 -2.01 3.21
C ASN A 91 -2.93 -2.91 3.30
N ASP A 92 -1.76 -2.40 2.95
CA ASP A 92 -0.52 -3.16 3.02
C ASP A 92 0.67 -2.28 3.43
N PHE A 93 1.66 -2.96 4.01
CA PHE A 93 2.88 -2.40 4.59
C PHE A 93 4.10 -3.08 3.97
N ASP A 94 4.02 -3.35 2.66
CA ASP A 94 5.04 -4.11 1.92
C ASP A 94 6.41 -3.42 1.94
N GLU A 95 6.42 -2.09 2.01
CA GLU A 95 7.62 -1.26 1.98
C GLU A 95 7.89 -0.57 3.32
N ALA A 96 7.26 -1.06 4.41
CA ALA A 96 7.40 -0.47 5.73
C ALA A 96 8.87 -0.44 6.19
N HIS A 97 9.30 0.74 6.64
CA HIS A 97 10.69 0.98 7.02
C HIS A 97 10.79 2.23 7.91
N PRO A 98 11.81 2.35 8.78
CA PRO A 98 12.14 3.61 9.45
C PRO A 98 12.50 4.71 8.44
N LEU A 99 11.61 5.67 8.24
CA LEU A 99 11.78 6.77 7.29
C LEU A 99 11.33 8.09 7.93
N PRO A 100 11.79 9.24 7.42
CA PRO A 100 11.22 10.53 7.80
C PRO A 100 9.70 10.51 7.53
N PHE A 101 8.88 10.97 8.48
CA PHE A 101 7.41 10.97 8.33
C PHE A 101 6.92 11.72 7.08
N THR A 102 7.76 12.63 6.57
CA THR A 102 7.56 13.39 5.35
C THR A 102 7.52 12.51 4.10
N ASN A 103 8.18 11.33 4.09
CA ASN A 103 8.12 10.37 2.99
C ASN A 103 6.67 10.01 2.64
N ASP A 104 5.91 9.52 3.63
CA ASP A 104 4.53 9.07 3.42
C ASP A 104 3.62 10.21 2.99
N LEU A 105 3.76 11.39 3.59
CA LEU A 105 2.93 12.55 3.24
C LEU A 105 3.24 13.08 1.83
N VAL A 106 4.51 13.19 1.47
CA VAL A 106 4.94 13.65 0.13
C VAL A 106 4.50 12.65 -0.93
N ARG A 107 4.64 11.35 -0.65
CA ARG A 107 4.20 10.30 -1.58
C ARG A 107 2.68 10.28 -1.75
N LEU A 108 1.93 10.39 -0.65
CA LEU A 108 0.48 10.51 -0.69
C LEU A 108 0.03 11.73 -1.50
N ALA A 109 0.59 12.91 -1.24
CA ALA A 109 0.28 14.14 -1.97
C ALA A 109 0.69 14.08 -3.45
N THR A 110 1.82 13.44 -3.77
CA THR A 110 2.26 13.20 -5.16
C THR A 110 1.26 12.31 -5.89
N SER A 111 0.76 11.26 -5.23
CA SER A 111 -0.25 10.37 -5.78
C SER A 111 -1.59 11.09 -5.99
N ALA A 112 -2.00 11.96 -5.05
CA ALA A 112 -3.19 12.80 -5.17
C ALA A 112 -3.07 13.79 -6.35
N ALA A 113 -1.88 14.37 -6.56
CA ALA A 113 -1.62 15.25 -7.71
C ALA A 113 -1.92 14.54 -9.04
N PHE A 114 -1.50 13.28 -9.19
CA PHE A 114 -1.80 12.52 -10.40
C PHE A 114 -3.30 12.21 -10.55
N ALA A 115 -4.00 11.87 -9.46
CA ALA A 115 -5.45 11.69 -9.54
C ALA A 115 -6.19 12.99 -9.93
N ILE A 116 -5.71 14.14 -9.47
CA ILE A 116 -6.23 15.45 -9.88
C ILE A 116 -6.01 15.67 -11.39
N GLU A 117 -4.80 15.42 -11.88
CA GLU A 117 -4.47 15.57 -13.30
C GLU A 117 -5.24 14.61 -14.22
N GLU A 118 -5.56 13.41 -13.72
CA GLU A 118 -6.40 12.42 -14.42
C GLU A 118 -7.91 12.72 -14.28
N GLY A 119 -8.31 13.82 -13.63
CA GLY A 119 -9.72 14.21 -13.43
C GLY A 119 -10.47 13.35 -12.42
N LYS A 120 -9.77 12.49 -11.67
CA LYS A 120 -10.35 11.60 -10.65
C LYS A 120 -10.57 12.29 -9.30
N LEU A 121 -9.94 13.45 -9.10
CA LEU A 121 -10.20 14.38 -8.00
C LEU A 121 -10.43 15.77 -8.59
N SER A 122 -11.48 16.45 -8.13
CA SER A 122 -11.85 17.81 -8.55
C SER A 122 -11.07 18.92 -7.83
N LEU A 123 -10.42 18.58 -6.70
CA LEU A 123 -9.57 19.49 -5.92
C LEU A 123 -8.32 19.91 -6.70
N ASN A 124 -7.74 21.06 -6.35
CA ASN A 124 -6.38 21.39 -6.79
C ASN A 124 -5.33 20.87 -5.79
N LEU A 125 -4.07 20.74 -6.24
CA LEU A 125 -2.98 20.19 -5.41
C LEU A 125 -2.77 20.94 -4.10
N LYS A 126 -2.92 22.27 -4.10
CA LYS A 126 -2.74 23.08 -2.89
C LYS A 126 -3.80 22.69 -1.84
N ALA A 127 -5.06 22.62 -2.24
CA ALA A 127 -6.15 22.21 -1.36
C ALA A 127 -5.96 20.77 -0.85
N ALA A 128 -5.55 19.84 -1.72
CA ALA A 128 -5.28 18.46 -1.31
C ALA A 128 -4.16 18.37 -0.24
N CYS A 129 -3.04 19.08 -0.45
CA CYS A 129 -1.95 19.12 0.54
C CYS A 129 -2.36 19.76 1.87
N GLU A 130 -3.15 20.85 1.82
CA GLU A 130 -3.67 21.53 3.01
C GLU A 130 -4.58 20.60 3.81
N ILE A 131 -5.51 19.92 3.15
CA ILE A 131 -6.42 18.93 3.75
C ILE A 131 -5.63 17.80 4.42
N ILE A 132 -4.71 17.16 3.68
CA ILE A 132 -3.90 16.04 4.19
C ILE A 132 -3.09 16.49 5.42
N THR A 133 -2.39 17.63 5.33
CA THR A 133 -1.53 18.11 6.41
C THR A 133 -2.33 18.54 7.64
N SER A 134 -3.48 19.19 7.43
CA SER A 134 -4.38 19.62 8.51
C SER A 134 -4.94 18.42 9.28
N ALA A 135 -5.49 17.43 8.56
CA ALA A 135 -6.04 16.23 9.18
C ALA A 135 -4.98 15.38 9.87
N TYR A 136 -3.78 15.27 9.27
CA TYR A 136 -2.62 14.63 9.89
C TYR A 136 -2.25 15.31 11.21
N ARG A 137 -2.12 16.64 11.23
CA ARG A 137 -1.81 17.41 12.44
C ARG A 137 -2.91 17.27 13.50
N GLU A 138 -4.17 17.37 13.10
CA GLU A 138 -5.32 17.24 14.00
C GLU A 138 -5.35 15.86 14.67
N ALA A 139 -5.14 14.80 13.89
CA ALA A 139 -5.06 13.43 14.41
C ALA A 139 -3.89 13.28 15.40
N LEU A 140 -2.70 13.83 15.12
CA LEU A 140 -1.60 13.85 16.08
C LEU A 140 -1.98 14.57 17.37
N VAL A 141 -2.58 15.75 17.28
CA VAL A 141 -3.01 16.54 18.46
C VAL A 141 -4.01 15.75 19.30
N ARG A 142 -4.98 15.10 18.66
CA ARG A 142 -6.04 14.31 19.30
C ARG A 142 -5.63 12.88 19.71
N HIS A 143 -4.36 12.53 19.57
CA HIS A 143 -3.84 11.18 19.86
C HIS A 143 -4.43 10.07 18.99
N GLY A 144 -4.86 10.41 17.78
CA GLY A 144 -5.37 9.49 16.77
C GLY A 144 -6.64 8.75 17.19
N ARG A 145 -7.16 7.94 16.27
CA ARG A 145 -8.24 6.97 16.54
C ARG A 145 -8.41 6.01 15.36
N PRO A 146 -8.75 4.72 15.60
CA PRO A 146 -9.12 3.81 14.53
C PRO A 146 -10.34 4.27 13.71
N PHE A 147 -10.34 4.00 12.41
CA PHE A 147 -11.47 4.25 11.52
C PHE A 147 -12.44 3.07 11.47
N VAL A 148 -13.31 2.98 12.48
CA VAL A 148 -14.46 2.07 12.46
C VAL A 148 -15.62 2.74 11.70
N LEU A 149 -16.11 2.11 10.63
CA LEU A 149 -17.09 2.71 9.70
C LEU A 149 -18.56 2.60 10.16
N ALA A 150 -18.82 1.83 11.22
CA ALA A 150 -20.18 1.58 11.72
C ALA A 150 -20.85 2.84 12.31
N GLU A 151 -20.08 3.70 13.00
CA GLU A 151 -20.66 4.77 13.83
C GLU A 151 -20.20 6.18 13.43
N LYS A 152 -18.92 6.50 13.64
CA LYS A 152 -18.41 7.89 13.65
C LYS A 152 -17.89 8.39 12.30
N ASN A 153 -17.87 7.53 11.29
CA ASN A 153 -17.35 7.81 9.95
C ASN A 153 -18.44 7.52 8.92
N ARG A 154 -19.61 8.16 9.03
CA ARG A 154 -20.80 7.81 8.23
C ARG A 154 -20.59 8.02 6.74
N ASP A 155 -20.01 9.14 6.32
CA ASP A 155 -19.83 9.45 4.90
C ASP A 155 -18.73 8.58 4.27
N LEU A 156 -17.59 8.46 4.95
CA LEU A 156 -16.55 7.48 4.58
C LEU A 156 -17.11 6.05 4.58
N GLY A 157 -17.97 5.73 5.53
CA GLY A 157 -18.67 4.45 5.63
C GLY A 157 -19.65 4.22 4.49
N LYS A 158 -20.36 5.24 4.02
CA LYS A 158 -21.24 5.17 2.84
C LYS A 158 -20.39 4.93 1.58
N MET A 159 -19.31 5.72 1.40
CA MET A 159 -18.39 5.56 0.28
C MET A 159 -17.74 4.18 0.23
N ALA A 160 -17.29 3.67 1.37
CA ALA A 160 -16.67 2.36 1.48
C ALA A 160 -17.67 1.21 1.30
N ARG A 161 -18.89 1.30 1.88
CA ARG A 161 -19.92 0.27 1.74
C ARG A 161 -20.40 0.11 0.29
N ASN A 162 -20.51 1.22 -0.43
CA ASN A 162 -20.88 1.21 -1.85
C ASN A 162 -19.82 0.54 -2.75
N ARG A 163 -18.62 0.24 -2.22
CA ARG A 163 -17.54 -0.45 -2.92
C ARG A 163 -17.21 -1.83 -2.40
N LEU A 164 -17.99 -2.31 -1.42
CA LEU A 164 -17.91 -3.72 -1.10
C LEU A 164 -18.29 -4.46 -2.37
N LYS A 165 -17.46 -5.44 -2.73
CA LYS A 165 -17.66 -6.18 -3.96
C LYS A 165 -18.95 -6.97 -3.83
N ASP A 166 -19.72 -7.06 -4.90
CA ASP A 166 -20.79 -8.05 -4.93
C ASP A 166 -20.16 -9.43 -4.67
N PRO A 167 -20.65 -10.20 -3.68
CA PRO A 167 -20.04 -11.47 -3.35
C PRO A 167 -20.00 -12.45 -4.53
N ARG A 168 -21.01 -12.44 -5.42
CA ARG A 168 -21.05 -13.34 -6.58
C ARG A 168 -19.98 -12.94 -7.58
N ASP A 169 -19.97 -11.68 -7.99
CA ASP A 169 -18.95 -11.16 -8.92
C ASP A 169 -17.52 -11.35 -8.37
N PHE A 170 -17.36 -11.15 -7.06
CA PHE A 170 -16.09 -11.39 -6.38
C PHE A 170 -15.61 -12.83 -6.56
N PHE A 171 -16.47 -13.80 -6.26
CA PHE A 171 -16.09 -15.21 -6.35
C PHE A 171 -16.02 -15.71 -7.80
N ASP A 172 -16.90 -15.26 -8.69
CA ASP A 172 -16.87 -15.61 -10.12
C ASP A 172 -15.56 -15.15 -10.77
N LYS A 173 -15.07 -13.96 -10.38
CA LYS A 173 -13.74 -13.48 -10.78
C LYS A 173 -12.62 -14.39 -10.26
N LEU A 174 -12.71 -14.87 -9.02
CA LEU A 174 -11.72 -15.79 -8.47
C LEU A 174 -11.76 -17.15 -9.15
N ASP A 175 -12.94 -17.69 -9.45
CA ASP A 175 -13.12 -18.94 -10.19
C ASP A 175 -12.54 -18.83 -11.60
N GLY A 176 -12.70 -17.66 -12.23
CA GLY A 176 -12.05 -17.32 -13.49
C GLY A 176 -10.51 -17.41 -13.44
N GLN A 177 -9.91 -17.05 -12.30
CA GLN A 177 -8.46 -17.09 -12.08
C GLN A 177 -7.97 -18.48 -11.64
N ALA A 178 -8.81 -19.28 -11.00
CA ALA A 178 -8.48 -20.61 -10.49
C ALA A 178 -8.30 -21.69 -11.58
N LYS A 179 -8.40 -21.33 -12.87
CA LYS A 179 -8.41 -22.26 -14.01
C LYS A 179 -7.07 -22.97 -14.28
N THR A 180 -5.98 -22.53 -13.65
CA THR A 180 -4.67 -23.18 -13.74
C THR A 180 -4.15 -23.49 -12.34
N SER A 181 -4.16 -24.77 -11.97
CA SER A 181 -3.48 -25.23 -10.75
C SER A 181 -1.98 -25.00 -10.91
N SER A 182 -1.38 -24.24 -10.00
CA SER A 182 0.06 -24.03 -9.95
C SER A 182 0.66 -24.87 -8.82
N PRO A 183 1.86 -25.44 -8.98
CA PRO A 183 2.58 -26.04 -7.87
C PRO A 183 2.78 -24.99 -6.77
N VAL A 184 2.19 -25.23 -5.60
CA VAL A 184 2.33 -24.34 -4.44
C VAL A 184 3.45 -24.89 -3.54
N PRO A 185 4.41 -24.06 -3.10
CA PRO A 185 5.46 -24.49 -2.19
C PRO A 185 4.87 -25.10 -0.91
N ALA A 186 5.46 -26.20 -0.40
CA ALA A 186 4.96 -26.89 0.78
C ALA A 186 4.85 -25.99 2.02
N VAL A 187 5.78 -25.02 2.17
CA VAL A 187 5.72 -24.01 3.22
C VAL A 187 4.46 -23.14 3.11
N VAL A 188 4.07 -22.74 1.90
CA VAL A 188 2.87 -21.92 1.66
C VAL A 188 1.60 -22.71 1.94
N VAL A 189 1.53 -23.97 1.51
CA VAL A 189 0.40 -24.88 1.83
C VAL A 189 0.23 -24.96 3.35
N LYS A 190 1.32 -25.25 4.09
CA LYS A 190 1.29 -25.32 5.55
C LYS A 190 0.79 -24.01 6.19
N LEU A 191 1.30 -22.87 5.75
CA LEU A 191 0.92 -21.56 6.32
C LEU A 191 -0.56 -21.22 6.05
N ILE A 192 -1.07 -21.56 4.87
CA ILE A 192 -2.47 -21.37 4.51
C ILE A 192 -3.37 -22.32 5.29
N ASP A 193 -3.04 -23.61 5.37
CA ASP A 193 -3.83 -24.60 6.11
C ASP A 193 -3.95 -24.21 7.59
N GLN A 194 -2.88 -23.68 8.19
CA GLN A 194 -2.89 -23.11 9.55
C GLN A 194 -3.74 -21.83 9.68
N ALA A 195 -4.04 -21.13 8.58
CA ALA A 195 -4.89 -19.94 8.57
C ALA A 195 -6.37 -20.26 8.32
N LEU A 196 -6.68 -21.47 7.85
CA LEU A 196 -8.03 -21.92 7.60
C LEU A 196 -8.68 -22.43 8.90
N PRO A 197 -10.00 -22.23 9.07
CA PRO A 197 -10.75 -22.86 10.16
C PRO A 197 -10.65 -24.39 10.09
N ARG A 198 -10.59 -25.07 11.25
CA ARG A 198 -10.39 -26.53 11.33
C ARG A 198 -11.48 -27.34 10.62
N ASN A 199 -12.69 -26.80 10.52
CA ASN A 199 -13.85 -27.42 9.88
C ASN A 199 -14.04 -26.98 8.41
N ALA A 200 -13.08 -26.26 7.83
CA ALA A 200 -13.11 -25.91 6.43
C ALA A 200 -12.75 -27.12 5.56
N SER A 201 -13.31 -27.20 4.35
CA SER A 201 -13.00 -28.25 3.39
C SER A 201 -11.54 -28.17 2.91
N LYS A 202 -11.06 -29.24 2.26
CA LYS A 202 -9.76 -29.19 1.59
C LYS A 202 -9.73 -28.02 0.58
N PRO A 203 -8.75 -27.12 0.66
CA PRO A 203 -8.68 -25.97 -0.22
C PRO A 203 -8.24 -26.33 -1.65
N VAL A 204 -8.71 -25.55 -2.61
CA VAL A 204 -8.18 -25.50 -3.97
C VAL A 204 -7.19 -24.35 -4.08
N TYR A 205 -5.98 -24.67 -4.52
CA TYR A 205 -4.87 -23.72 -4.61
C TYR A 205 -4.64 -23.25 -6.05
N PHE A 206 -4.35 -21.95 -6.21
CA PHE A 206 -3.96 -21.38 -7.50
C PHE A 206 -3.13 -20.12 -7.31
N GLN A 207 -2.38 -19.76 -8.35
CA GLN A 207 -1.60 -18.54 -8.37
C GLN A 207 -2.49 -17.34 -8.73
N ARG A 208 -2.27 -16.20 -8.08
CA ARG A 208 -3.06 -14.98 -8.29
C ARG A 208 -2.19 -13.83 -8.77
N GLN A 209 -2.55 -13.25 -9.90
CA GLN A 209 -1.99 -11.99 -10.39
C GLN A 209 -2.84 -10.82 -9.88
N ALA A 210 -2.28 -9.95 -9.01
CA ALA A 210 -2.99 -8.77 -8.52
C ALA A 210 -2.06 -7.71 -7.88
N GLY A 211 -2.36 -6.43 -8.14
CA GLY A 211 -1.70 -5.27 -7.54
C GLY A 211 -0.36 -4.92 -8.19
N VAL A 212 -0.29 -3.76 -8.85
CA VAL A 212 0.85 -3.34 -9.68
C VAL A 212 2.20 -3.42 -8.96
N GLY A 213 2.29 -2.89 -7.74
CA GLY A 213 3.54 -2.90 -6.95
C GLY A 213 4.05 -4.31 -6.59
N SER A 214 3.15 -5.30 -6.53
CA SER A 214 3.49 -6.67 -6.18
C SER A 214 3.64 -7.61 -7.38
N LEU A 215 3.41 -7.13 -8.61
CA LEU A 215 3.59 -7.95 -9.80
C LEU A 215 5.04 -8.44 -9.91
N GLY A 216 5.20 -9.71 -10.26
CA GLY A 216 6.46 -10.45 -10.23
C GLY A 216 6.66 -11.26 -8.94
N ARG A 217 5.97 -10.92 -7.85
CA ARG A 217 6.05 -11.62 -6.56
C ARG A 217 5.16 -12.87 -6.56
N GLN A 218 5.63 -13.96 -5.96
CA GLN A 218 4.80 -15.15 -5.78
C GLN A 218 3.59 -14.87 -4.88
N ARG A 219 2.41 -15.26 -5.35
CA ARG A 219 1.16 -15.08 -4.63
C ARG A 219 0.21 -16.22 -4.92
N TYR A 220 -0.29 -16.86 -3.87
CA TYR A 220 -1.16 -18.02 -3.94
C TYR A 220 -2.46 -17.74 -3.19
N LEU A 221 -3.56 -18.22 -3.75
CA LEU A 221 -4.85 -18.25 -3.10
C LEU A 221 -5.24 -19.69 -2.77
N ALA A 222 -6.02 -19.83 -1.71
CA ALA A 222 -6.73 -21.03 -1.34
C ALA A 222 -8.20 -20.71 -1.15
N ILE A 223 -9.06 -21.32 -1.96
CA ILE A 223 -10.52 -21.28 -1.78
C ILE A 223 -10.94 -22.56 -1.08
N SER A 224 -11.73 -22.44 -0.02
CA SER A 224 -12.27 -23.55 0.75
C SER A 224 -13.75 -23.30 1.06
N ASP A 225 -14.51 -24.35 1.36
CA ASP A 225 -15.87 -24.27 1.88
C ASP A 225 -15.87 -24.29 3.41
N LEU A 226 -16.68 -23.44 4.01
CA LEU A 226 -16.97 -23.42 5.44
C LEU A 226 -18.48 -23.31 5.63
N GLY A 227 -19.12 -24.41 6.02
CA GLY A 227 -20.56 -24.42 6.31
C GLY A 227 -21.43 -24.12 5.09
N GLY A 228 -21.01 -24.56 3.89
CA GLY A 228 -21.74 -24.33 2.63
C GLY A 228 -21.48 -22.96 2.01
N SER A 229 -20.46 -22.23 2.48
CA SER A 229 -20.07 -20.92 1.95
C SER A 229 -18.57 -20.84 1.73
N ARG A 230 -18.18 -20.16 0.66
CA ARG A 230 -16.76 -20.04 0.26
C ARG A 230 -16.00 -19.06 1.15
N ILE A 231 -14.79 -19.44 1.52
CA ILE A 231 -13.80 -18.59 2.20
C ILE A 231 -12.48 -18.62 1.43
N VAL A 232 -11.70 -17.54 1.53
CA VAL A 232 -10.42 -17.43 0.82
C VAL A 232 -9.29 -17.02 1.75
N ARG A 233 -8.13 -17.63 1.56
CA ARG A 233 -6.85 -17.19 2.13
C ARG A 233 -5.87 -16.85 1.02
N GLU A 234 -5.09 -15.81 1.25
CA GLU A 234 -3.99 -15.43 0.38
C GLU A 234 -2.67 -15.59 1.13
N ALA A 235 -1.67 -16.12 0.43
CA ALA A 235 -0.27 -16.04 0.80
C ALA A 235 0.48 -15.24 -0.26
N LYS A 236 1.20 -14.21 0.15
CA LYS A 236 2.02 -13.35 -0.73
C LYS A 236 3.44 -13.29 -0.18
N VAL A 237 4.43 -13.56 -1.02
CA VAL A 237 5.84 -13.48 -0.57
C VAL A 237 6.18 -12.05 -0.15
N MET A 238 6.90 -11.94 0.96
CA MET A 238 7.41 -10.68 1.47
C MET A 238 8.84 -10.45 1.01
N LEU A 239 9.13 -9.19 0.75
CA LEU A 239 10.47 -8.71 0.50
C LEU A 239 10.82 -7.70 1.59
N PRO A 240 12.11 -7.50 1.87
CA PRO A 240 12.54 -6.28 2.52
C PRO A 240 12.09 -5.04 1.74
N SER A 241 11.95 -3.92 2.44
CA SER A 241 11.69 -2.63 1.79
C SER A 241 12.80 -2.33 0.78
N ALA A 242 12.44 -1.81 -0.40
CA ALA A 242 13.42 -1.38 -1.39
C ALA A 242 14.34 -0.26 -0.87
N TRP A 243 13.95 0.41 0.22
CA TRP A 243 14.85 1.32 0.92
C TRP A 243 16.12 0.63 1.41
N ALA A 244 16.00 -0.59 1.95
CA ALA A 244 17.13 -1.36 2.47
C ALA A 244 18.05 -1.90 1.36
N MET A 245 17.54 -2.02 0.12
CA MET A 245 18.40 -2.30 -1.04
C MET A 245 19.37 -1.15 -1.32
N LEU A 246 18.89 0.09 -1.22
CA LEU A 246 19.66 1.29 -1.54
C LEU A 246 20.52 1.76 -0.35
N HIS A 247 20.12 1.41 0.87
CA HIS A 247 20.78 1.77 2.12
C HIS A 247 21.01 0.50 2.97
N PRO A 248 21.87 -0.43 2.52
CA PRO A 248 22.12 -1.66 3.25
C PRO A 248 22.81 -1.38 4.59
N GLU A 249 22.44 -2.13 5.63
CA GLU A 249 23.21 -2.17 6.87
C GLU A 249 24.33 -3.21 6.73
N ASP A 250 25.58 -2.77 6.94
CA ASP A 250 26.74 -3.65 6.79
C ASP A 250 26.63 -4.91 7.65
N GLY A 251 26.77 -6.07 6.99
CA GLY A 251 26.81 -7.38 7.63
C GLY A 251 25.47 -7.88 8.21
N LYS A 252 24.33 -7.26 7.85
CA LYS A 252 23.01 -7.69 8.33
C LYS A 252 22.03 -7.95 7.19
N GLU A 253 21.22 -8.99 7.36
CA GLU A 253 20.05 -9.22 6.52
C GLU A 253 19.02 -8.10 6.74
N PRO A 254 18.40 -7.57 5.67
CA PRO A 254 17.40 -6.52 5.78
C PRO A 254 16.19 -6.92 6.65
N THR A 255 15.84 -6.06 7.60
CA THR A 255 14.67 -6.29 8.49
C THR A 255 13.37 -5.98 7.75
N ILE A 256 12.36 -6.85 7.93
CA ILE A 256 10.98 -6.64 7.45
C ILE A 256 10.14 -6.09 8.61
N TYR A 257 9.66 -4.85 8.48
CA TYR A 257 8.97 -4.15 9.57
C TYR A 257 7.43 -4.28 9.57
N LEU A 258 6.85 -5.08 8.67
CA LEU A 258 5.40 -5.17 8.53
C LEU A 258 4.68 -5.53 9.84
N ASN A 259 5.14 -6.58 10.54
CA ASN A 259 4.51 -7.00 11.80
C ASN A 259 4.63 -5.91 12.86
N GLU A 260 5.82 -5.32 12.99
CA GLU A 260 6.06 -4.24 13.95
C GLU A 260 5.16 -3.03 13.70
N LEU A 261 5.02 -2.61 12.43
CA LEU A 261 4.12 -1.51 12.07
C LEU A 261 2.66 -1.89 12.36
N SER A 262 2.25 -3.08 11.92
CA SER A 262 0.89 -3.59 12.11
C SER A 262 0.49 -3.68 13.58
N GLU A 263 1.41 -4.04 14.47
CA GLU A 263 1.17 -4.16 15.92
C GLU A 263 1.21 -2.80 16.64
N LYS A 264 2.12 -1.90 16.25
CA LYS A 264 2.33 -0.63 16.96
C LYS A 264 1.41 0.49 16.50
N CYS A 265 0.91 0.46 15.27
CA CYS A 265 0.06 1.54 14.75
C CYS A 265 -1.30 1.62 15.47
N LEU A 266 -1.85 2.84 15.55
CA LEU A 266 -3.12 3.10 16.23
C LEU A 266 -4.32 2.84 15.30
N ARG A 267 -4.61 1.57 15.02
CA ARG A 267 -5.73 1.15 14.16
C ARG A 267 -6.41 -0.10 14.68
N SER A 268 -7.55 -0.44 14.07
CA SER A 268 -8.15 -1.76 14.29
C SER A 268 -7.41 -2.80 13.46
N HIS A 269 -7.03 -3.93 14.05
CA HIS A 269 -6.23 -4.94 13.37
C HIS A 269 -7.11 -5.89 12.55
N ASP A 270 -6.60 -6.34 11.40
CA ASP A 270 -7.16 -7.50 10.70
C ASP A 270 -6.65 -8.76 11.41
N PRO A 271 -7.53 -9.54 12.08
CA PRO A 271 -7.11 -10.73 12.84
C PRO A 271 -6.54 -11.84 11.94
N PHE A 272 -6.70 -11.74 10.63
CA PHE A 272 -6.17 -12.72 9.68
C PHE A 272 -4.88 -12.27 8.99
N LEU A 273 -4.45 -11.01 9.17
CA LEU A 273 -3.20 -10.52 8.61
C LEU A 273 -2.04 -10.93 9.53
N ARG A 274 -1.09 -11.70 8.99
CA ARG A 274 0.14 -12.09 9.69
C ARG A 274 1.30 -12.27 8.73
N VAL A 275 2.53 -12.09 9.20
CA VAL A 275 3.73 -12.49 8.46
C VAL A 275 4.40 -13.66 9.16
N ASP A 276 4.69 -14.71 8.39
CA ASP A 276 5.36 -15.91 8.87
C ASP A 276 6.22 -16.50 7.75
N ASN A 277 7.45 -16.93 8.07
CA ASN A 277 8.40 -17.57 7.15
C ASN A 277 8.59 -16.83 5.80
N GLY A 278 8.58 -15.49 5.81
CA GLY A 278 8.73 -14.68 4.59
C GLY A 278 7.45 -14.54 3.75
N TRP A 279 6.28 -14.85 4.30
CA TRP A 279 4.99 -14.71 3.62
C TRP A 279 4.02 -13.88 4.45
N VAL A 280 3.32 -12.94 3.80
CA VAL A 280 2.07 -12.38 4.31
C VAL A 280 0.96 -13.38 4.07
N ILE A 281 0.28 -13.77 5.13
CA ILE A 281 -0.97 -14.52 5.08
C ILE A 281 -2.11 -13.59 5.46
N ARG A 282 -3.20 -13.60 4.68
CA ARG A 282 -4.39 -12.80 4.97
C ARG A 282 -5.69 -13.46 4.50
N ARG A 283 -6.81 -12.98 5.04
CA ARG A 283 -8.13 -13.27 4.48
C ARG A 283 -8.34 -12.42 3.23
N LEU A 284 -8.95 -13.03 2.21
CA LEU A 284 -9.51 -12.29 1.09
C LEU A 284 -11.03 -12.51 1.12
N ALA A 285 -11.78 -11.41 1.09
CA ALA A 285 -13.23 -11.44 1.17
C ALA A 285 -13.82 -10.25 0.38
N PRO A 286 -15.13 -10.26 0.05
CA PRO A 286 -15.78 -9.18 -0.70
C PRO A 286 -15.68 -7.81 0.00
N ASP A 287 -15.56 -7.83 1.33
CA ASP A 287 -15.38 -6.66 2.19
C ASP A 287 -13.91 -6.29 2.46
N CYS A 288 -12.97 -7.02 1.87
CA CYS A 288 -11.57 -6.62 1.76
C CYS A 288 -11.35 -5.86 0.44
N ALA A 289 -11.91 -4.65 0.35
CA ALA A 289 -11.89 -3.84 -0.86
C ALA A 289 -10.87 -2.69 -0.74
N ARG A 290 -10.02 -2.54 -1.77
CA ARG A 290 -9.22 -1.33 -1.96
C ARG A 290 -10.12 -0.23 -2.51
N ILE A 291 -9.79 1.02 -2.21
CA ILE A 291 -10.38 2.18 -2.89
C ILE A 291 -9.59 2.38 -4.19
N GLU A 292 -10.14 1.95 -5.32
CA GLU A 292 -9.60 2.27 -6.64
C GLU A 292 -10.20 3.59 -7.14
N LEU A 293 -9.40 4.44 -7.78
CA LEU A 293 -9.84 5.80 -8.15
C LEU A 293 -10.86 5.79 -9.28
N ASN A 294 -10.76 4.84 -10.19
CA ASN A 294 -11.74 4.59 -11.26
C ASN A 294 -13.08 4.04 -10.76
N GLU A 295 -13.14 3.59 -9.49
CA GLU A 295 -14.36 3.12 -8.83
C GLU A 295 -14.95 4.17 -7.87
N LEU A 296 -14.44 5.41 -7.90
CA LEU A 296 -15.04 6.54 -7.17
C LEU A 296 -16.36 6.95 -7.85
N PRO A 297 -17.49 7.03 -7.11
CA PRO A 297 -18.73 7.58 -7.67
C PRO A 297 -18.56 9.06 -8.02
N ASP A 298 -19.36 9.56 -8.96
CA ASP A 298 -19.37 10.98 -9.36
C ASP A 298 -19.70 11.88 -8.17
N GLU A 299 -20.70 11.51 -7.36
CA GLU A 299 -20.98 12.13 -6.08
C GLU A 299 -20.14 11.49 -4.97
N ARG A 300 -19.13 12.23 -4.50
CA ARG A 300 -18.22 11.80 -3.44
C ARG A 300 -17.73 13.00 -2.63
N ASP A 301 -17.44 12.77 -1.36
CA ASP A 301 -16.78 13.75 -0.51
C ASP A 301 -15.25 13.56 -0.58
N GLU A 302 -14.64 14.17 -1.59
CA GLU A 302 -13.19 14.11 -1.81
C GLU A 302 -12.41 14.70 -0.63
N ARG A 303 -12.97 15.72 0.03
CA ARG A 303 -12.37 16.34 1.20
C ARG A 303 -12.35 15.35 2.36
N ALA A 304 -13.50 14.76 2.71
CA ALA A 304 -13.57 13.77 3.79
C ALA A 304 -12.66 12.57 3.52
N LEU A 305 -12.51 12.15 2.25
CA LEU A 305 -11.59 11.09 1.87
C LEU A 305 -10.12 11.48 2.15
N LEU A 306 -9.67 12.64 1.70
CA LEU A 306 -8.30 13.12 1.95
C LEU A 306 -8.04 13.44 3.43
N GLU A 307 -9.05 13.92 4.17
CA GLU A 307 -8.98 14.10 5.62
C GLU A 307 -8.76 12.76 6.31
N ALA A 308 -9.52 11.73 5.93
CA ALA A 308 -9.34 10.38 6.46
C ALA A 308 -7.95 9.82 6.14
N MET A 309 -7.43 10.03 4.93
CA MET A 309 -6.10 9.57 4.54
C MET A 309 -4.98 10.25 5.34
N GLY A 310 -5.06 11.57 5.53
CA GLY A 310 -4.11 12.31 6.36
C GLY A 310 -4.16 11.88 7.83
N ALA A 311 -5.35 11.70 8.38
CA ALA A 311 -5.51 11.23 9.76
C ALA A 311 -5.05 9.77 9.95
N GLU A 312 -5.26 8.89 8.98
CA GLU A 312 -4.76 7.52 9.05
C GLU A 312 -3.24 7.44 8.93
N ALA A 313 -2.60 8.29 8.11
CA ALA A 313 -1.14 8.41 8.12
C ALA A 313 -0.60 8.78 9.51
N ALA A 314 -1.31 9.66 10.24
CA ALA A 314 -0.96 9.98 11.62
C ALA A 314 -1.14 8.78 12.56
N ASN A 315 -2.21 8.00 12.41
CA ASN A 315 -2.43 6.77 13.20
C ASN A 315 -1.27 5.78 13.03
N LEU A 316 -0.72 5.64 11.82
CA LEU A 316 0.47 4.81 11.58
C LEU A 316 1.68 5.37 12.33
N HIS A 317 1.98 6.65 12.14
CA HIS A 317 3.16 7.29 12.72
C HIS A 317 3.12 7.41 14.25
N LEU A 318 1.93 7.48 14.85
CA LEU A 318 1.73 7.43 16.31
C LEU A 318 2.20 6.11 16.93
N GLY A 319 2.35 5.05 16.13
CA GLY A 319 2.98 3.79 16.57
C GLY A 319 4.48 3.91 16.85
N THR A 320 5.12 5.02 16.44
CA THR A 320 6.52 5.30 16.81
C THR A 320 6.59 6.06 18.13
N PRO A 321 7.13 5.46 19.21
CA PRO A 321 7.21 6.13 20.50
C PRO A 321 7.94 7.46 20.41
N LYS A 322 7.41 8.49 21.08
CA LYS A 322 8.00 9.84 21.21
C LYS A 322 8.12 10.66 19.91
N ALA A 323 7.78 10.11 18.73
CA ALA A 323 7.84 10.85 17.47
C ALA A 323 6.82 11.99 17.38
N ARG A 324 5.64 11.84 18.00
CA ARG A 324 4.52 12.81 17.97
C ARG A 324 4.95 14.26 18.23
N THR A 325 5.63 14.52 19.34
CA THR A 325 6.00 15.90 19.72
C THR A 325 7.02 16.49 18.75
N ALA A 326 7.95 15.67 18.25
CA ALA A 326 8.92 16.09 17.25
C ALA A 326 8.25 16.42 15.91
N ILE A 327 7.27 15.62 15.49
CA ILE A 327 6.48 15.86 14.28
C ILE A 327 5.66 17.15 14.40
N ILE A 328 4.93 17.34 15.50
CA ILE A 328 4.14 18.56 15.71
C ILE A 328 5.06 19.80 15.65
N ARG A 329 6.23 19.74 16.31
CA ARG A 329 7.23 20.81 16.24
C ARG A 329 7.72 21.07 14.81
N PHE A 330 7.94 20.02 14.03
CA PHE A 330 8.30 20.17 12.61
C PHE A 330 7.19 20.89 11.85
N LEU A 331 5.93 20.46 12.01
CA LEU A 331 4.78 21.05 11.32
C LEU A 331 4.55 22.52 11.72
N ASP A 332 4.77 22.87 12.99
CA ASP A 332 4.61 24.24 13.47
C ASP A 332 5.69 25.18 12.93
N LYS A 333 6.91 24.66 12.70
CA LYS A 333 8.03 25.43 12.12
C LYS A 333 7.97 25.54 10.60
N ASN A 334 7.40 24.53 9.94
CA ASN A 334 7.40 24.42 8.49
C ASN A 334 5.96 24.58 7.99
N SER A 335 5.60 25.80 7.58
CA SER A 335 4.35 26.02 6.86
C SER A 335 4.54 25.74 5.37
N ASN A 336 3.49 25.24 4.70
CA ASN A 336 3.44 25.07 3.24
C ASN A 336 4.57 24.21 2.61
N TRP A 337 5.22 23.34 3.37
CA TRP A 337 6.32 22.49 2.88
C TRP A 337 5.86 21.39 1.91
N LEU A 338 4.63 20.88 2.08
CA LEU A 338 4.15 19.71 1.34
C LEU A 338 3.87 20.00 -0.14
N VAL A 339 3.35 21.18 -0.47
CA VAL A 339 3.03 21.58 -1.86
C VAL A 339 4.28 21.63 -2.77
N PRO A 340 5.36 22.37 -2.43
CA PRO A 340 6.57 22.39 -3.26
C PRO A 340 7.24 21.01 -3.31
N ALA A 341 7.25 20.26 -2.22
CA ALA A 341 7.79 18.90 -2.18
C ALA A 341 7.05 17.96 -3.14
N ALA A 342 5.72 17.92 -3.07
CA ALA A 342 4.88 17.13 -3.98
C ALA A 342 5.07 17.56 -5.44
N LYS A 343 5.09 18.87 -5.74
CA LYS A 343 5.35 19.36 -7.11
C LYS A 343 6.70 18.90 -7.66
N LYS A 344 7.74 18.88 -6.83
CA LYS A 344 9.08 18.41 -7.22
C LYS A 344 9.04 16.92 -7.56
N MET A 345 8.43 16.10 -6.70
CA MET A 345 8.32 14.66 -6.94
C MET A 345 7.41 14.33 -8.13
N VAL A 346 6.29 15.03 -8.33
CA VAL A 346 5.45 14.91 -9.54
C VAL A 346 6.27 15.13 -10.81
N ARG A 347 7.11 16.17 -10.84
CA ARG A 347 7.96 16.46 -12.01
C ARG A 347 8.95 15.32 -12.30
N LEU A 348 9.59 14.80 -11.26
CA LEU A 348 10.56 13.71 -11.39
C LEU A 348 9.89 12.42 -11.84
N THR A 349 8.76 12.04 -11.24
CA THR A 349 8.00 10.86 -11.67
C THR A 349 7.48 11.00 -13.10
N LYS A 350 7.06 12.20 -13.54
CA LYS A 350 6.71 12.45 -14.94
C LYS A 350 7.90 12.31 -15.89
N GLN A 351 9.08 12.71 -15.45
CA GLN A 351 10.31 12.53 -16.22
C GLN A 351 10.62 11.04 -16.36
N ASP A 352 10.65 10.29 -15.26
CA ASP A 352 10.84 8.84 -15.30
C ASP A 352 9.76 8.14 -16.14
N PHE A 353 8.52 8.61 -16.13
CA PHE A 353 7.45 8.08 -17.00
C PHE A 353 7.71 8.32 -18.48
N ARG A 354 8.20 9.51 -18.87
CA ARG A 354 8.61 9.77 -20.25
C ARG A 354 9.79 8.87 -20.65
N ASP A 355 10.77 8.75 -19.77
CA ASP A 355 11.98 7.96 -20.02
C ASP A 355 11.64 6.46 -20.12
N TRP A 356 10.75 5.96 -19.26
CA TRP A 356 10.24 4.58 -19.32
C TRP A 356 9.53 4.28 -20.63
N ARG A 357 8.69 5.21 -21.11
CA ARG A 357 7.98 5.07 -22.39
C ARG A 357 8.89 5.20 -23.62
N ALA A 358 9.99 5.93 -23.51
CA ALA A 358 10.97 6.09 -24.59
C ALA A 358 11.93 4.90 -24.72
N GLY A 359 11.99 4.01 -23.71
CA GLY A 359 12.85 2.83 -23.74
C GLY A 359 12.32 1.69 -24.63
N PRO A 360 13.12 0.62 -24.81
CA PRO A 360 12.77 -0.52 -25.65
C PRO A 360 11.44 -1.16 -25.22
N GLN A 361 10.62 -1.57 -26.19
CA GLN A 361 9.46 -2.41 -25.91
C GLN A 361 9.95 -3.86 -25.90
N GLU A 362 10.05 -4.45 -24.71
CA GLU A 362 10.26 -5.90 -24.57
C GLU A 362 9.00 -6.68 -24.93
#